data_AF-T0QJD5-F1
#
_entry.id   AF-T0QJD5-F1
#
_cell.length_a   1.000
_cell.length_b   1.000
_cell.length_c   1.000
_cell.angle_alpha   90.00
_cell.angle_beta   90.00
_cell.angle_gamma   90.00
#
_symmetry.space_group_name_H-M   'P 1'
#
loop_
_entity.id
_entity.type
_entity.pdbx_description
1 polymer ?
#
loop_
_entity_poly.entity_id
_entity_poly.type
_entity_poly.pdbx_seq_one_letter_code
_entity_poly.pdbx_strand_id
1 'polypeptide(L)'
;MAAVLVNRDLLHLVSSFQDGVYPSLLRAASLLNAIPFLPSVLYRTKIAVSVATLCQLGEDVAPVLDDPRRLLACQPHLHVLVAAHACCIGHEATLAAFLAHAQPSAKLRGRLLDLAAACNHVSLVHLLLEAQSTPREGLVLAADHGHRALVPLLLPVCLSSVPTALEAAAAAGHFDIVCFLHTRSQLDLRASRALDKAAMHGHLDVVRYLHGHGYRATSAALDLAATHGHLATLSYLHAVRTEGWSRKALDGAAANGHLAVAQYLHAHQPNILCSPSALRMASANGHLEMVRYLYVSAPSAVLADGIDYAAANGHRGIVSLLLAQDDATFSAAAITEAARHGHGDLLAMLLKRAPSLVTDTALVAAAAKGHIEVVHALRVAAPQLPVDKAYVAAVTAGHTVLEALLAPCVSASTQAIALERAAAHGHLALVKVLLAVVAPSSLSVKALDAAAAGGHICVVAALHAAGAPCSTQALDSAARQGHLQVASFLIQHRTEGASMEAWDGAARRGHLAMLQLLHRHVFVRGGSFNALPDAARLGQTKVIRYLIEQDAAHCALLADALTNATAHEHDAVAAYLRQVISALR
;
A
#
# COMPACT_ATOMS: atom_id res chain seq x y z
N MET A 1 8.21 -11.57 55.64
CA MET A 1 8.39 -10.09 55.57
C MET A 1 9.73 -9.57 56.09
N ALA A 2 10.50 -10.30 56.91
CA ALA A 2 11.75 -9.76 57.47
C ALA A 2 13.06 -10.03 56.66
N ALA A 3 13.00 -10.77 55.54
CA ALA A 3 14.21 -11.12 54.76
C ALA A 3 14.38 -10.29 53.46
N VAL A 4 13.41 -9.44 53.11
CA VAL A 4 13.49 -8.58 51.90
C VAL A 4 14.35 -7.34 52.13
N LEU A 5 14.63 -6.99 53.40
CA LEU A 5 15.30 -5.74 53.81
C LEU A 5 16.81 -5.86 54.07
N VAL A 6 17.45 -6.98 53.71
CA VAL A 6 18.91 -7.14 53.93
C VAL A 6 19.71 -7.00 52.64
N ASN A 7 19.05 -7.07 51.48
CA ASN A 7 19.71 -6.83 50.21
C ASN A 7 19.74 -5.32 49.93
N ARG A 8 20.95 -4.74 50.00
CA ARG A 8 21.21 -3.32 49.77
C ARG A 8 20.72 -2.85 48.40
N ASP A 9 20.73 -3.72 47.39
CA ASP A 9 20.27 -3.42 46.02
C ASP A 9 18.74 -3.42 45.93
N LEU A 10 18.06 -4.30 46.68
CA LEU A 10 16.60 -4.34 46.79
C LEU A 10 16.06 -3.19 47.64
N LEU A 11 16.80 -2.75 48.66
CA LEU A 11 16.49 -1.55 49.43
C LEU A 11 16.69 -0.26 48.61
N HIS A 12 17.70 -0.23 47.73
CA HIS A 12 17.88 0.87 46.77
C HIS A 12 16.80 0.88 45.68
N LEU A 13 16.32 -0.30 45.26
CA LEU A 13 15.14 -0.43 44.43
C LEU A 13 13.90 0.09 45.19
N VAL A 14 13.61 -0.42 46.38
CA VAL A 14 12.40 -0.11 47.17
C VAL A 14 12.39 1.33 47.70
N SER A 15 13.53 1.95 48.01
CA SER A 15 13.59 3.37 48.36
C SER A 15 13.34 4.28 47.16
N SER A 16 13.63 3.83 45.94
CA SER A 16 13.25 4.54 44.71
C SER A 16 11.75 4.42 44.36
N PHE A 17 10.98 3.62 45.11
CA PHE A 17 9.55 3.32 44.88
C PHE A 17 8.55 4.14 45.74
N GLN A 18 8.97 5.14 46.52
CA GLN A 18 8.07 5.83 47.47
C GLN A 18 7.44 7.17 47.01
N ASP A 19 7.75 7.68 45.81
CA ASP A 19 7.32 9.03 45.41
C ASP A 19 5.93 9.14 44.72
N GLY A 20 5.06 8.13 44.80
CA GLY A 20 3.69 8.21 44.20
C GLY A 20 3.64 8.21 42.66
N VAL A 21 4.78 7.97 41.99
CA VAL A 21 5.00 8.11 40.53
C VAL A 21 4.53 6.88 39.73
N TYR A 22 4.18 5.78 40.40
CA TYR A 22 3.94 4.48 39.76
C TYR A 22 2.74 4.42 38.80
N PRO A 23 1.57 5.03 39.09
CA PRO A 23 0.41 4.96 38.18
C PRO A 23 0.69 5.67 36.85
N SER A 24 1.34 6.83 36.91
CA SER A 24 1.69 7.66 35.76
C SER A 24 2.76 6.98 34.90
N LEU A 25 3.83 6.44 35.51
CA LEU A 25 4.88 5.72 34.80
C LEU A 25 4.42 4.40 34.19
N LEU A 26 3.58 3.62 34.89
CA LEU A 26 3.03 2.38 34.36
C LEU A 26 2.06 2.63 33.20
N ARG A 27 1.26 3.70 33.28
CA ARG A 27 0.36 4.12 32.20
C ARG A 27 1.13 4.63 30.98
N ALA A 28 2.18 5.42 31.17
CA ALA A 28 3.07 5.82 30.09
C ALA A 28 3.79 4.61 29.46
N ALA A 29 4.30 3.68 30.27
CA ALA A 29 4.97 2.48 29.79
C ALA A 29 4.01 1.51 29.06
N SER A 30 2.75 1.40 29.49
CA SER A 30 1.75 0.56 28.81
C SER A 30 1.31 1.17 27.47
N LEU A 31 1.16 2.49 27.39
CA LEU A 31 0.94 3.21 26.12
C LEU A 31 2.13 3.02 25.18
N LEU A 32 3.36 3.17 25.69
CA LEU A 32 4.60 2.95 24.93
C LEU A 32 4.75 1.50 24.43
N ASN A 33 4.34 0.51 25.24
CA ASN A 33 4.38 -0.91 24.87
C ASN A 33 3.26 -1.35 23.92
N ALA A 34 2.12 -0.65 23.91
CA ALA A 34 1.03 -0.92 22.98
C ALA A 34 1.36 -0.49 21.54
N ILE A 35 2.41 0.33 21.36
CA ILE A 35 2.84 0.80 20.05
C ILE A 35 3.75 -0.25 19.42
N PRO A 36 3.49 -0.62 18.14
CA PRO A 36 4.31 -1.56 17.41
C PRO A 36 5.64 -0.93 16.95
N PHE A 37 6.35 -0.23 17.83
CA PHE A 37 7.65 0.36 17.56
C PHE A 37 8.75 -0.57 18.06
N LEU A 38 9.37 -1.30 17.14
CA LEU A 38 10.59 -2.04 17.43
C LEU A 38 11.79 -1.09 17.28
N PRO A 39 12.84 -1.19 18.10
CA PRO A 39 14.10 -0.47 17.87
C PRO A 39 14.67 -0.69 16.44
N SER A 40 14.35 -1.82 15.81
CA SER A 40 14.67 -2.13 14.41
C SER A 40 14.00 -1.21 13.39
N VAL A 41 12.89 -0.55 13.74
CA VAL A 41 12.14 0.41 12.91
C VAL A 41 13.04 1.59 12.53
N LEU A 42 13.74 2.21 13.48
CA LEU A 42 14.68 3.32 13.22
C LEU A 42 15.77 2.98 12.21
N TYR A 43 16.09 1.69 12.05
CA TYR A 43 17.09 1.24 11.09
C TYR A 43 16.50 0.89 9.72
N ARG A 44 15.20 0.59 9.64
CA ARG A 44 14.52 0.07 8.44
C ARG A 44 13.60 1.09 7.76
N THR A 45 13.04 2.06 8.49
CA THR A 45 12.11 3.05 7.96
C THR A 45 12.80 4.36 7.58
N LYS A 46 12.16 5.13 6.70
CA LYS A 46 12.59 6.49 6.37
C LYS A 46 12.45 7.39 7.60
N ILE A 47 13.44 8.26 7.85
CA ILE A 47 13.49 9.14 9.03
C ILE A 47 12.23 10.01 9.13
N ALA A 48 11.75 10.58 8.02
CA ALA A 48 10.54 11.41 8.00
C ALA A 48 9.29 10.69 8.54
N VAL A 49 9.13 9.40 8.22
CA VAL A 49 8.02 8.58 8.74
C VAL A 49 8.17 8.37 10.23
N SER A 50 9.40 8.08 10.68
CA SER A 50 9.69 7.92 12.11
C SER A 50 9.44 9.20 12.90
N VAL A 51 9.82 10.38 12.39
CA VAL A 51 9.55 11.67 13.03
C VAL A 51 8.05 11.89 13.20
N ALA A 52 7.25 11.68 12.16
CA ALA A 52 5.79 11.85 12.25
C ALA A 52 5.17 10.95 13.33
N THR A 53 5.51 9.66 13.34
CA THR A 53 5.04 8.71 14.37
C THR A 53 5.51 9.10 15.77
N LEU A 54 6.78 9.50 15.92
CA LEU A 54 7.38 9.84 17.22
C LEU A 54 6.90 11.18 17.77
N CYS A 55 6.55 12.15 16.93
CA CYS A 55 5.95 13.41 17.37
C CYS A 55 4.51 13.20 17.84
N GLN A 56 3.69 12.45 17.09
CA GLN A 56 2.32 12.09 17.50
C GLN A 56 2.30 11.38 18.86
N LEU A 57 3.27 10.50 19.09
CA LEU A 57 3.45 9.81 20.36
C LEU A 57 3.63 10.77 21.55
N GLY A 58 4.27 11.92 21.33
CA GLY A 58 4.48 12.93 22.37
C GLY A 58 3.18 13.55 22.85
N GLU A 59 2.24 13.80 21.94
CA GLU A 59 0.95 14.41 22.29
C GLU A 59 0.13 13.48 23.21
N ASP A 60 0.21 12.17 22.98
CA ASP A 60 -0.51 11.17 23.78
C ASP A 60 0.15 10.88 25.14
N VAL A 61 1.49 10.98 25.23
CA VAL A 61 2.27 10.57 26.41
C VAL A 61 2.70 11.75 27.30
N ALA A 62 2.90 12.95 26.74
CA ALA A 62 3.30 14.15 27.48
C ALA A 62 2.42 14.50 28.69
N PRO A 63 1.08 14.40 28.65
CA PRO A 63 0.25 14.73 29.82
C PRO A 63 0.34 13.71 30.96
N VAL A 64 1.00 12.56 30.75
CA VAL A 64 1.06 11.43 31.69
C VAL A 64 2.43 11.31 32.36
N LEU A 65 3.45 12.03 31.89
CA LEU A 65 4.85 11.78 32.29
C LEU A 65 5.55 13.05 32.79
N ASP A 66 5.72 13.17 34.12
CA ASP A 66 6.38 14.32 34.75
C ASP A 66 7.90 14.40 34.46
N ASP A 67 8.58 13.26 34.36
CA ASP A 67 10.02 13.19 34.01
C ASP A 67 10.35 11.91 33.19
N PRO A 68 10.60 12.05 31.87
CA PRO A 68 10.94 10.92 31.01
C PRO A 68 12.25 10.21 31.34
N ARG A 69 13.15 10.82 32.12
CA ARG A 69 14.41 10.19 32.54
C ARG A 69 14.18 8.97 33.44
N ARG A 70 13.07 8.95 34.18
CA ARG A 70 12.70 7.81 35.06
C ARG A 70 12.45 6.53 34.26
N LEU A 71 11.95 6.63 33.03
CA LEU A 71 11.75 5.47 32.15
C LEU A 71 13.08 4.84 31.71
N LEU A 72 14.15 5.64 31.58
CA LEU A 72 15.50 5.16 31.25
C LEU A 72 16.17 4.39 32.40
N ALA A 73 15.71 4.57 33.64
CA ALA A 73 16.23 3.83 34.78
C ALA A 73 15.50 2.49 34.96
N CYS A 74 14.22 2.41 34.56
CA CYS A 74 13.36 1.29 34.91
C CYS A 74 13.12 0.28 33.77
N GLN A 75 13.28 0.65 32.49
CA GLN A 75 12.85 -0.20 31.36
C GLN A 75 13.84 -0.22 30.17
N PRO A 76 14.86 -1.12 30.19
CA PRO A 76 15.91 -1.21 29.17
C PRO A 76 15.45 -1.33 27.72
N HIS A 77 14.32 -2.01 27.48
CA HIS A 77 13.78 -2.22 26.13
C HIS A 77 13.14 -0.97 25.51
N LEU A 78 12.80 0.04 26.32
CA LEU A 78 12.20 1.30 25.86
C LEU A 78 13.22 2.41 25.60
N HIS A 79 14.49 2.24 25.98
CA HIS A 79 15.47 3.33 25.96
C HIS A 79 15.65 3.95 24.56
N VAL A 80 15.65 3.12 23.52
CA VAL A 80 15.80 3.59 22.13
C VAL A 80 14.60 4.42 21.69
N LEU A 81 13.39 3.99 22.04
CA LEU A 81 12.16 4.71 21.74
C LEU A 81 12.11 6.06 22.47
N VAL A 82 12.43 6.06 23.77
CA VAL A 82 12.46 7.27 24.60
C VAL A 82 13.51 8.26 24.11
N ALA A 83 14.71 7.78 23.75
CA ALA A 83 15.77 8.63 23.21
C ALA A 83 15.41 9.21 21.83
N ALA A 84 14.82 8.40 20.94
CA ALA A 84 14.37 8.85 19.63
C ALA A 84 13.23 9.87 19.73
N HIS A 85 12.29 9.63 20.63
CA HIS A 85 11.22 10.57 20.95
C HIS A 85 11.78 11.90 21.50
N ALA A 86 12.70 11.83 22.47
CA ALA A 86 13.39 13.01 23.01
C ALA A 86 14.11 13.82 21.92
N CYS A 87 14.70 13.15 20.93
CA CYS A 87 15.30 13.81 19.76
C CYS A 87 14.27 14.51 18.86
N CYS A 88 13.02 14.04 18.81
CA CYS A 88 11.96 14.67 18.01
C CYS A 88 11.36 15.90 18.72
N ILE A 89 11.20 15.84 20.04
CA ILE A 89 10.61 16.93 20.84
C ILE A 89 11.63 17.93 21.39
N GLY A 90 12.93 17.67 21.28
CA GLY A 90 13.98 18.60 21.73
C GLY A 90 14.36 18.46 23.22
N HIS A 91 14.12 17.30 23.84
CA HIS A 91 14.31 17.15 25.29
C HIS A 91 15.75 16.75 25.68
N GLU A 92 16.60 17.76 25.91
CA GLU A 92 18.05 17.62 26.14
C GLU A 92 18.41 16.77 27.35
N ALA A 93 17.77 17.00 28.49
CA ALA A 93 18.09 16.28 29.72
C ALA A 93 17.87 14.75 29.61
N THR A 94 16.90 14.33 28.78
CA THR A 94 16.63 12.90 28.56
C THR A 94 17.66 12.27 27.65
N LEU A 95 18.05 12.98 26.60
CA LEU A 95 19.10 12.51 25.70
C LEU A 95 20.45 12.43 26.43
N ALA A 96 20.80 13.44 27.22
CA ALA A 96 22.01 13.46 28.05
C ALA A 96 22.05 12.26 29.00
N ALA A 97 20.96 12.01 29.73
CA ALA A 97 20.84 10.86 30.63
C ALA A 97 20.97 9.53 29.87
N PHE A 98 20.34 9.41 28.70
CA PHE A 98 20.45 8.20 27.88
C PHE A 98 21.88 7.94 27.42
N LEU A 99 22.61 8.96 26.94
CA LEU A 99 24.00 8.79 26.51
C LEU A 99 24.93 8.41 27.66
N ALA A 100 24.71 8.97 28.85
CA ALA A 100 25.51 8.64 30.03
C ALA A 100 25.29 7.19 30.50
N HIS A 101 24.03 6.75 30.59
CA HIS A 101 23.66 5.48 31.21
C HIS A 101 23.67 4.28 30.25
N ALA A 102 23.24 4.45 29.00
CA ALA A 102 22.96 3.32 28.11
C ALA A 102 24.10 2.95 27.16
N GLN A 103 25.17 3.76 27.07
CA GLN A 103 26.33 3.57 26.20
C GLN A 103 25.95 3.06 24.78
N PRO A 104 25.11 3.82 24.03
CA PRO A 104 24.56 3.35 22.77
C PRO A 104 25.62 3.18 21.67
N SER A 105 25.40 2.20 20.79
CA SER A 105 26.28 1.97 19.63
C SER A 105 26.44 3.22 18.77
N ALA A 106 27.60 3.37 18.11
CA ALA A 106 27.87 4.49 17.20
C ALA A 106 26.79 4.65 16.11
N LYS A 107 26.27 3.53 15.60
CA LYS A 107 25.19 3.51 14.60
C LYS A 107 23.89 4.10 15.12
N LEU A 108 23.52 3.80 16.37
CA LEU A 108 22.32 4.37 16.99
C LEU A 108 22.51 5.86 17.24
N ARG A 109 23.67 6.27 17.75
CA ARG A 109 23.99 7.68 17.99
C ARG A 109 23.91 8.52 16.71
N GLY A 110 24.44 8.01 15.60
CA GLY A 110 24.30 8.64 14.28
C GLY A 110 22.84 8.83 13.84
N ARG A 111 21.98 7.83 14.09
CA ARG A 111 20.54 7.92 13.78
C ARG A 111 19.78 8.90 14.67
N LEU A 112 20.13 8.96 15.96
CA LEU A 112 19.57 9.98 16.87
C LEU A 112 19.98 11.39 16.44
N LEU A 113 21.21 11.54 15.92
CA LEU A 113 21.66 12.81 15.35
C LEU A 113 20.88 13.16 14.09
N ASP A 114 20.66 12.21 13.18
CA ASP A 114 19.84 12.46 11.98
C ASP A 114 18.41 12.88 12.36
N LEU A 115 17.80 12.30 13.41
CA LEU A 115 16.48 12.67 13.92
C LEU A 115 16.46 14.08 14.52
N ALA A 116 17.42 14.40 15.39
CA ALA A 116 17.56 15.73 15.98
C ALA A 116 17.78 16.79 14.90
N ALA A 117 18.56 16.45 13.87
CA ALA A 117 18.80 17.32 12.72
C ALA A 117 17.53 17.53 11.88
N ALA A 118 16.76 16.47 11.60
CA ALA A 118 15.48 16.60 10.88
C ALA A 118 14.48 17.53 11.60
N CYS A 119 14.48 17.50 12.93
CA CYS A 119 13.57 18.27 13.77
C CYS A 119 14.10 19.66 14.19
N ASN A 120 15.27 20.09 13.68
CA ASN A 120 15.90 21.37 13.96
C ASN A 120 16.35 21.61 15.42
N HIS A 121 16.73 20.57 16.17
CA HIS A 121 17.12 20.71 17.58
C HIS A 121 18.64 20.92 17.73
N VAL A 122 19.06 22.19 17.66
CA VAL A 122 20.48 22.61 17.68
C VAL A 122 21.25 22.10 18.90
N SER A 123 20.69 22.22 20.11
CA SER A 123 21.35 21.77 21.35
C SER A 123 21.58 20.25 21.36
N LEU A 124 20.62 19.48 20.87
CA LEU A 124 20.73 18.02 20.80
C LEU A 124 21.78 17.58 19.79
N VAL A 125 21.84 18.28 18.64
CA VAL A 125 22.88 18.02 17.64
C VAL A 125 24.27 18.32 18.21
N HIS A 126 24.45 19.43 18.93
CA HIS A 126 25.70 19.71 19.65
C HIS A 126 26.09 18.59 20.61
N LEU A 127 25.18 18.20 21.49
CA LEU A 127 25.39 17.15 22.48
C LEU A 127 25.77 15.80 21.82
N LEU A 128 25.14 15.46 20.70
CA LEU A 128 25.46 14.24 19.95
C LEU A 128 26.79 14.34 19.22
N LEU A 129 27.17 15.51 18.70
CA LEU A 129 28.48 15.74 18.08
C LEU A 129 29.62 15.66 19.11
N GLU A 130 29.44 16.22 20.31
CA GLU A 130 30.38 16.10 21.43
C GLU A 130 30.59 14.64 21.84
N ALA A 131 29.53 13.83 21.75
CA ALA A 131 29.62 12.39 21.93
C ALA A 131 30.35 11.65 20.77
N GLN A 132 30.97 12.34 19.80
CA GLN A 132 31.62 11.74 18.63
C GLN A 132 30.66 10.91 17.75
N SER A 133 29.41 11.35 17.63
CA SER A 133 28.42 10.69 16.77
C SER A 133 28.62 11.11 15.32
N THR A 134 28.66 10.14 14.40
CA THR A 134 28.71 10.42 12.96
C THR A 134 27.33 10.28 12.34
N PRO A 135 26.72 11.37 11.84
CA PRO A 135 25.41 11.29 11.20
C PRO A 135 25.52 10.67 9.81
N ARG A 136 24.43 10.07 9.34
CA ARG A 136 24.36 9.47 8.01
C ARG A 136 23.70 10.42 7.01
N GLU A 137 22.64 11.08 7.44
CA GLU A 137 21.76 11.90 6.60
C GLU A 137 21.55 13.30 7.20
N GLY A 138 22.02 13.57 8.42
CA GLY A 138 21.77 14.80 9.16
C GLY A 138 22.04 16.09 8.39
N LEU A 139 23.17 16.19 7.65
CA LEU A 139 23.46 17.38 6.83
C LEU A 139 22.46 17.53 5.67
N VAL A 140 22.10 16.43 5.02
CA VAL A 140 21.14 16.43 3.90
C VAL A 140 19.76 16.83 4.39
N LEU A 141 19.30 16.29 5.53
CA LEU A 141 18.02 16.61 6.14
C LEU A 141 17.96 18.07 6.60
N ALA A 142 19.03 18.56 7.23
CA ALA A 142 19.13 19.98 7.60
C ALA A 142 19.08 20.89 6.36
N ALA A 143 19.73 20.49 5.27
CA ALA A 143 19.74 21.22 4.02
C ALA A 143 18.38 21.18 3.29
N ASP A 144 17.67 20.05 3.31
CA ASP A 144 16.34 19.87 2.69
C ASP A 144 15.25 20.68 3.42
N HIS A 145 15.29 20.69 4.76
CA HIS A 145 14.32 21.39 5.60
C HIS A 145 14.63 22.86 5.87
N GLY A 146 15.80 23.37 5.45
CA GLY A 146 16.15 24.78 5.62
C GLY A 146 16.73 25.13 7.00
N HIS A 147 17.28 24.15 7.72
CA HIS A 147 17.81 24.33 9.08
C HIS A 147 19.18 24.98 9.09
N ARG A 148 19.23 26.28 8.73
CA ARG A 148 20.45 27.08 8.55
C ARG A 148 21.45 26.97 9.72
N ALA A 149 20.97 26.94 10.96
CA ALA A 149 21.82 26.88 12.15
C ALA A 149 22.59 25.54 12.29
N LEU A 150 22.05 24.45 11.75
CA LEU A 150 22.66 23.13 11.83
C LEU A 150 23.73 22.90 10.76
N VAL A 151 23.61 23.54 9.61
CA VAL A 151 24.51 23.32 8.47
C VAL A 151 25.99 23.59 8.83
N PRO A 152 26.37 24.69 9.52
CA PRO A 152 27.74 24.91 9.96
C PRO A 152 28.26 23.87 10.95
N LEU A 153 27.38 23.33 11.82
CA LEU A 153 27.74 22.34 12.84
C LEU A 153 28.00 20.96 12.22
N LEU A 154 27.22 20.60 11.21
CA LEU A 154 27.27 19.30 10.56
C LEU A 154 28.32 19.24 9.46
N LEU A 155 28.63 20.36 8.79
CA LEU A 155 29.56 20.40 7.66
C LEU A 155 30.93 19.73 7.94
N PRO A 156 31.61 19.99 9.09
CA PRO A 156 32.93 19.41 9.36
C PRO A 156 32.93 17.88 9.47
N VAL A 157 31.81 17.29 9.92
CA VAL A 157 31.67 15.83 10.13
C VAL A 157 31.01 15.11 8.94
N CYS A 158 30.48 15.86 7.97
CA CYS A 158 29.63 15.34 6.89
C CYS A 158 30.16 15.59 5.47
N LEU A 159 31.49 15.71 5.29
CA LEU A 159 32.10 16.11 4.01
C LEU A 159 31.67 15.24 2.82
N SER A 160 31.48 13.94 3.01
CA SER A 160 31.05 13.01 1.94
C SER A 160 29.61 13.27 1.45
N SER A 161 28.76 13.86 2.28
CA SER A 161 27.34 14.13 1.97
C SER A 161 27.08 15.56 1.48
N VAL A 162 28.12 16.40 1.38
CA VAL A 162 27.99 17.80 0.95
C VAL A 162 27.40 17.94 -0.45
N PRO A 163 27.80 17.16 -1.49
CA PRO A 163 27.18 17.26 -2.81
C PRO A 163 25.68 16.96 -2.77
N THR A 164 25.28 15.92 -2.03
CA THR A 164 23.87 15.55 -1.86
C THR A 164 23.09 16.56 -1.03
N ALA A 165 23.71 17.19 -0.03
CA ALA A 165 23.09 18.25 0.76
C ALA A 165 22.91 19.53 -0.07
N LEU A 166 23.86 19.86 -0.94
CA LEU A 166 23.73 20.96 -1.90
C LEU A 166 22.57 20.72 -2.86
N GLU A 167 22.44 19.50 -3.38
CA GLU A 167 21.32 19.11 -4.26
C GLU A 167 19.97 19.21 -3.54
N ALA A 168 19.88 18.80 -2.28
CA ALA A 168 18.68 18.91 -1.46
C ALA A 168 18.30 20.37 -1.17
N ALA A 169 19.25 21.19 -0.69
CA ALA A 169 19.02 22.62 -0.49
C ALA A 169 18.60 23.33 -1.78
N ALA A 170 19.21 22.98 -2.91
CA ALA A 170 18.87 23.54 -4.21
C ALA A 170 17.46 23.09 -4.67
N ALA A 171 17.07 21.84 -4.43
CA ALA A 171 15.74 21.33 -4.72
C ALA A 171 14.65 21.99 -3.86
N ALA A 172 14.96 22.32 -2.61
CA ALA A 172 14.04 22.95 -1.67
C ALA A 172 14.07 24.50 -1.71
N GLY A 173 14.98 25.10 -2.46
CA GLY A 173 15.06 26.55 -2.66
C GLY A 173 15.76 27.31 -1.53
N HIS A 174 16.51 26.64 -0.67
CA HIS A 174 17.24 27.26 0.45
C HIS A 174 18.52 27.93 -0.04
N PHE A 175 18.37 29.08 -0.70
CA PHE A 175 19.43 29.87 -1.33
C PHE A 175 20.63 30.12 -0.39
N ASP A 176 20.32 30.44 0.85
CA ASP A 176 21.28 30.82 1.87
C ASP A 176 22.17 29.64 2.32
N ILE A 177 21.60 28.42 2.35
CA ILE A 177 22.31 27.15 2.57
C ILE A 177 23.15 26.79 1.34
N VAL A 178 22.60 26.97 0.12
CA VAL A 178 23.35 26.75 -1.13
C VAL A 178 24.60 27.64 -1.18
N CYS A 179 24.46 28.93 -0.87
CA CYS A 179 25.58 29.86 -0.78
C CYS A 179 26.61 29.41 0.26
N PHE A 180 26.15 29.01 1.46
CA PHE A 180 27.03 28.56 2.53
C PHE A 180 27.82 27.31 2.15
N LEU A 181 27.15 26.27 1.63
CA LEU A 181 27.80 25.01 1.23
C LEU A 181 28.81 25.22 0.10
N HIS A 182 28.47 26.05 -0.89
CA HIS A 182 29.41 26.37 -1.97
C HIS A 182 30.68 27.07 -1.45
N THR A 183 30.52 28.06 -0.57
CA THR A 183 31.63 28.91 -0.12
C THR A 183 32.48 28.26 0.97
N ARG A 184 31.90 27.43 1.84
CA ARG A 184 32.57 26.90 3.03
C ARG A 184 33.01 25.45 2.94
N SER A 185 32.51 24.65 2.00
CA SER A 185 32.90 23.24 1.89
C SER A 185 34.32 23.00 1.38
N GLN A 186 34.91 23.96 0.66
CA GLN A 186 36.21 23.83 -0.03
C GLN A 186 36.27 22.68 -1.06
N LEU A 187 35.13 22.09 -1.40
CA LEU A 187 35.00 21.02 -2.39
C LEU A 187 34.62 21.59 -3.76
N ASP A 188 35.06 20.95 -4.84
CA ASP A 188 34.54 21.28 -6.17
C ASP A 188 33.17 20.62 -6.39
N LEU A 189 32.11 21.38 -6.14
CA LEU A 189 30.73 20.92 -6.24
C LEU A 189 30.10 21.13 -7.63
N ARG A 190 30.86 21.67 -8.60
CA ARG A 190 30.32 22.10 -9.90
C ARG A 190 29.80 20.96 -10.78
N ALA A 191 30.21 19.73 -10.49
CA ALA A 191 29.71 18.52 -11.14
C ALA A 191 28.40 17.99 -10.55
N SER A 192 27.91 18.56 -9.44
CA SER A 192 26.64 18.18 -8.82
C SER A 192 25.43 18.51 -9.70
N ARG A 193 24.29 17.87 -9.43
CA ARG A 193 23.02 18.12 -10.11
C ARG A 193 22.21 19.25 -9.49
N ALA A 194 22.82 20.08 -8.64
CA ALA A 194 22.13 21.12 -7.89
C ALA A 194 21.38 22.11 -8.80
N LEU A 195 21.96 22.47 -9.95
CA LEU A 195 21.32 23.36 -10.92
C LEU A 195 20.10 22.69 -11.56
N ASP A 196 20.21 21.44 -12.01
CA ASP A 196 19.07 20.68 -12.55
C ASP A 196 17.94 20.54 -11.51
N LYS A 197 18.28 20.33 -10.24
CA LYS A 197 17.31 20.22 -9.12
C LYS A 197 16.61 21.55 -8.82
N ALA A 198 17.35 22.64 -8.74
CA ALA A 198 16.76 23.97 -8.59
C ALA A 198 15.87 24.33 -9.79
N ALA A 199 16.25 23.92 -11.00
CA ALA A 199 15.45 24.13 -12.21
C ALA A 199 14.15 23.32 -12.20
N MET A 200 14.20 22.06 -11.77
CA MET A 200 13.05 21.17 -11.59
C MET A 200 11.97 21.77 -10.69
N HIS A 201 12.37 22.48 -9.63
CA HIS A 201 11.46 23.10 -8.64
C HIS A 201 11.25 24.61 -8.83
N GLY A 202 11.85 25.20 -9.86
CA GLY A 202 11.58 26.59 -10.25
C GLY A 202 12.26 27.65 -9.38
N HIS A 203 13.29 27.29 -8.61
CA HIS A 203 14.04 28.22 -7.75
C HIS A 203 15.02 29.08 -8.57
N LEU A 204 14.49 30.09 -9.25
CA LEU A 204 15.24 30.93 -10.20
C LEU A 204 16.44 31.64 -9.57
N ASP A 205 16.32 32.12 -8.33
CA ASP A 205 17.39 32.74 -7.56
C ASP A 205 18.58 31.80 -7.33
N VAL A 206 18.29 30.56 -6.91
CA VAL A 206 19.28 29.49 -6.78
C VAL A 206 19.91 29.15 -8.13
N VAL A 207 19.10 29.03 -9.19
CA VAL A 207 19.59 28.77 -10.56
C VAL A 207 20.53 29.87 -11.03
N ARG A 208 20.20 31.16 -10.82
CA ARG A 208 21.05 32.30 -11.19
C ARG A 208 22.39 32.24 -10.48
N TYR A 209 22.37 31.96 -9.18
CA TYR A 209 23.59 31.84 -8.38
C TYR A 209 24.45 30.66 -8.83
N LEU A 210 23.88 29.46 -8.96
CA LEU A 210 24.64 28.27 -9.40
C LEU A 210 25.21 28.45 -10.82
N HIS A 211 24.45 29.03 -11.74
CA HIS A 211 24.97 29.37 -13.07
C HIS A 211 26.15 30.34 -13.00
N GLY A 212 26.03 31.43 -12.23
CA GLY A 212 27.10 32.43 -12.07
C GLY A 212 28.41 31.88 -11.46
N HIS A 213 28.34 30.75 -10.75
CA HIS A 213 29.49 30.09 -10.15
C HIS A 213 30.02 28.89 -10.98
N GLY A 214 29.52 28.72 -12.21
CA GLY A 214 30.02 27.73 -13.16
C GLY A 214 29.53 26.29 -12.91
N TYR A 215 28.38 26.11 -12.25
CA TYR A 215 27.79 24.78 -12.12
C TYR A 215 27.31 24.27 -13.48
N ARG A 216 27.53 22.97 -13.71
CA ARG A 216 27.07 22.29 -14.92
C ARG A 216 25.55 22.17 -14.88
N ALA A 217 24.91 22.42 -16.02
CA ALA A 217 23.54 22.01 -16.27
C ALA A 217 23.56 20.87 -17.28
N THR A 218 22.49 20.09 -17.28
CA THR A 218 22.20 19.19 -18.40
C THR A 218 20.93 19.64 -19.11
N SER A 219 20.62 19.04 -20.26
CA SER A 219 19.31 19.25 -20.91
C SER A 219 18.14 18.90 -19.98
N ALA A 220 18.36 18.09 -18.93
CA ALA A 220 17.36 17.82 -17.91
C ALA A 220 16.91 19.08 -17.15
N ALA A 221 17.76 20.10 -16.99
CA ALA A 221 17.37 21.33 -16.31
C ALA A 221 16.21 22.02 -17.03
N LEU A 222 16.33 22.18 -18.35
CA LEU A 222 15.28 22.79 -19.19
C LEU A 222 14.08 21.86 -19.35
N ASP A 223 14.30 20.56 -19.55
CA ASP A 223 13.20 19.57 -19.67
C ASP A 223 12.35 19.50 -18.40
N LEU A 224 12.98 19.51 -17.22
CA LEU A 224 12.28 19.44 -15.93
C LEU A 224 11.62 20.77 -15.56
N ALA A 225 12.28 21.90 -15.81
CA ALA A 225 11.64 23.21 -15.67
C ALA A 225 10.39 23.32 -16.56
N ALA A 226 10.44 22.78 -17.79
CA ALA A 226 9.28 22.73 -18.67
C ALA A 226 8.18 21.80 -18.12
N THR A 227 8.56 20.60 -17.70
CA THR A 227 7.66 19.57 -17.19
C THR A 227 6.88 20.04 -15.97
N HIS A 228 7.47 20.89 -15.12
CA HIS A 228 6.86 21.44 -13.91
C HIS A 228 6.34 22.88 -14.08
N GLY A 229 6.37 23.44 -15.29
CA GLY A 229 5.70 24.71 -15.59
C GLY A 229 6.47 25.97 -15.18
N HIS A 230 7.77 25.84 -14.90
CA HIS A 230 8.62 26.94 -14.42
C HIS A 230 9.14 27.80 -15.58
N LEU A 231 8.24 28.54 -16.23
CA LEU A 231 8.55 29.37 -17.40
C LEU A 231 9.69 30.36 -17.17
N ALA A 232 9.72 31.06 -16.03
CA ALA A 232 10.77 32.05 -15.74
C ALA A 232 12.17 31.42 -15.63
N THR A 233 12.25 30.24 -15.01
CA THR A 233 13.49 29.48 -14.90
C THR A 233 13.94 28.92 -16.24
N LEU A 234 12.98 28.41 -17.01
CA LEU A 234 13.21 27.92 -18.37
C LEU A 234 13.70 29.03 -19.29
N SER A 235 13.06 30.20 -19.30
CA SER A 235 13.43 31.32 -20.16
C SER A 235 14.81 31.87 -19.81
N TYR A 236 15.13 31.95 -18.51
CA TYR A 236 16.45 32.34 -18.06
C TYR A 236 17.52 31.34 -18.52
N LEU A 237 17.33 30.05 -18.25
CA LEU A 237 18.30 29.01 -18.63
C LEU A 237 18.50 28.93 -20.15
N HIS A 238 17.44 29.12 -20.93
CA HIS A 238 17.54 29.19 -22.38
C HIS A 238 18.38 30.38 -22.86
N ALA A 239 18.22 31.55 -22.24
CA ALA A 239 18.93 32.75 -22.63
C ALA A 239 20.43 32.71 -22.30
N VAL A 240 20.82 32.02 -21.22
CA VAL A 240 22.20 32.03 -20.71
C VAL A 240 22.98 30.75 -20.98
N ARG A 241 22.35 29.69 -21.51
CA ARG A 241 23.02 28.41 -21.76
C ARG A 241 22.69 27.77 -23.10
N THR A 242 23.51 26.80 -23.50
CA THR A 242 23.49 26.19 -24.83
C THR A 242 23.08 24.71 -24.84
N GLU A 243 22.84 24.07 -23.69
CA GLU A 243 22.49 22.64 -23.63
C GLU A 243 21.16 22.31 -24.32
N GLY A 244 20.26 23.30 -24.41
CA GLY A 244 18.94 23.16 -25.03
C GLY A 244 17.99 22.23 -24.29
N TRP A 245 16.81 22.02 -24.88
CA TRP A 245 15.80 21.08 -24.40
C TRP A 245 15.65 19.89 -25.36
N SER A 246 15.10 18.80 -24.85
CA SER A 246 14.68 17.65 -25.66
C SER A 246 13.17 17.68 -25.92
N ARG A 247 12.66 16.70 -26.67
CA ARG A 247 11.21 16.52 -26.86
C ARG A 247 10.45 16.32 -25.53
N LYS A 248 11.15 15.85 -24.48
CA LYS A 248 10.56 15.65 -23.14
C LYS A 248 10.05 16.95 -22.52
N ALA A 249 10.66 18.10 -22.84
CA ALA A 249 10.19 19.39 -22.35
C ALA A 249 8.74 19.67 -22.77
N LEU A 250 8.45 19.52 -24.07
CA LEU A 250 7.11 19.75 -24.60
C LEU A 250 6.13 18.67 -24.18
N ASP A 251 6.55 17.39 -24.20
CA ASP A 251 5.70 16.28 -23.76
C ASP A 251 5.32 16.41 -22.29
N GLY A 252 6.26 16.78 -21.42
CA GLY A 252 6.03 17.01 -19.99
C GLY A 252 5.16 18.24 -19.73
N ALA A 253 5.42 19.35 -20.44
CA ALA A 253 4.58 20.54 -20.36
C ALA A 253 3.14 20.25 -20.81
N ALA A 254 2.97 19.46 -21.87
CA ALA A 254 1.67 19.01 -22.36
C ALA A 254 0.95 18.11 -21.36
N ALA A 255 1.65 17.11 -20.82
CA ALA A 255 1.10 16.16 -19.85
C ALA A 255 0.62 16.83 -18.56
N ASN A 256 1.26 17.92 -18.13
CA ASN A 256 0.89 18.66 -16.92
C ASN A 256 0.12 19.98 -17.20
N GLY A 257 -0.26 20.22 -18.47
CA GLY A 257 -1.13 21.35 -18.83
C GLY A 257 -0.45 22.72 -18.79
N HIS A 258 0.88 22.81 -18.85
CA HIS A 258 1.64 24.05 -18.80
C HIS A 258 1.66 24.76 -20.16
N LEU A 259 0.51 25.33 -20.56
CA LEU A 259 0.32 25.97 -21.88
C LEU A 259 1.33 27.09 -22.17
N ALA A 260 1.61 27.96 -21.20
CA ALA A 260 2.55 29.06 -21.38
C ALA A 260 3.97 28.56 -21.70
N VAL A 261 4.39 27.44 -21.10
CA VAL A 261 5.66 26.79 -21.42
C VAL A 261 5.64 26.20 -22.82
N ALA A 262 4.57 25.49 -23.20
CA ALA A 262 4.45 24.91 -24.54
C ALA A 262 4.47 25.99 -25.64
N GLN A 263 3.81 27.13 -25.41
CA GLN A 263 3.87 28.30 -26.29
C GLN A 263 5.29 28.89 -26.38
N TYR A 264 5.98 29.02 -25.26
CA TYR A 264 7.36 29.49 -25.24
C TYR A 264 8.30 28.58 -26.03
N LEU A 265 8.22 27.25 -25.83
CA LEU A 265 9.03 26.26 -26.54
C LEU A 265 8.78 26.31 -28.04
N HIS A 266 7.52 26.41 -28.47
CA HIS A 266 7.16 26.49 -29.89
C HIS A 266 7.64 27.81 -30.53
N ALA A 267 7.58 28.93 -29.81
CA ALA A 267 8.05 30.22 -30.29
C ALA A 267 9.58 30.24 -30.56
N HIS A 268 10.35 29.50 -29.77
CA HIS A 268 11.82 29.44 -29.90
C HIS A 268 12.33 28.24 -30.72
N GLN A 269 11.47 27.24 -30.98
CA GLN A 269 11.75 26.14 -31.89
C GLN A 269 10.46 25.71 -32.61
N PRO A 270 10.08 26.38 -33.73
CA PRO A 270 8.82 26.10 -34.43
C PRO A 270 8.68 24.66 -34.93
N ASN A 271 9.80 24.00 -35.25
CA ASN A 271 9.84 22.61 -35.71
C ASN A 271 9.88 21.58 -34.57
N ILE A 272 9.64 21.99 -33.32
CA ILE A 272 9.58 21.05 -32.21
C ILE A 272 8.37 20.12 -32.39
N LEU A 273 8.66 18.84 -32.63
CA LEU A 273 7.62 17.83 -32.76
C LEU A 273 7.24 17.33 -31.37
N CYS A 274 5.97 17.46 -31.01
CA CYS A 274 5.41 16.72 -29.88
C CYS A 274 5.41 15.22 -30.21
N SER A 275 5.67 14.36 -29.23
CA SER A 275 5.40 12.94 -29.42
C SER A 275 3.88 12.71 -29.43
N PRO A 276 3.40 11.59 -30.02
CA PRO A 276 2.00 11.19 -29.87
C PRO A 276 1.54 11.10 -28.41
N SER A 277 2.49 10.88 -27.48
CA SER A 277 2.20 10.82 -26.04
C SER A 277 1.81 12.18 -25.45
N ALA A 278 2.24 13.31 -26.02
CA ALA A 278 1.91 14.64 -25.50
C ALA A 278 0.39 14.89 -25.52
N LEU A 279 -0.25 14.69 -26.69
CA LEU A 279 -1.69 14.85 -26.84
C LEU A 279 -2.44 13.83 -26.00
N ARG A 280 -1.99 12.57 -26.00
CA ARG A 280 -2.58 11.48 -25.21
C ARG A 280 -2.61 11.81 -23.72
N MET A 281 -1.50 12.27 -23.16
CA MET A 281 -1.40 12.60 -21.74
C MET A 281 -2.17 13.88 -21.40
N ALA A 282 -2.11 14.91 -22.25
CA ALA A 282 -2.94 16.10 -22.10
C ALA A 282 -4.44 15.74 -22.11
N SER A 283 -4.84 14.79 -22.97
CA SER A 283 -6.21 14.28 -23.07
C SER A 283 -6.61 13.45 -21.87
N ALA A 284 -5.74 12.55 -21.39
CA ALA A 284 -5.96 11.72 -20.21
C ALA A 284 -6.09 12.55 -18.92
N ASN A 285 -5.33 13.64 -18.81
CA ASN A 285 -5.31 14.51 -17.62
C ASN A 285 -6.30 15.68 -17.69
N GLY A 286 -7.07 15.82 -18.78
CA GLY A 286 -8.15 16.80 -18.86
C GLY A 286 -7.71 18.22 -19.21
N HIS A 287 -6.53 18.40 -19.79
CA HIS A 287 -5.99 19.72 -20.14
C HIS A 287 -6.57 20.25 -21.45
N LEU A 288 -7.84 20.67 -21.44
CA LEU A 288 -8.60 21.11 -22.63
C LEU A 288 -7.88 22.17 -23.47
N GLU A 289 -7.37 23.23 -22.86
CA GLU A 289 -6.69 24.31 -23.59
C GLU A 289 -5.34 23.88 -24.16
N MET A 290 -4.63 22.96 -23.48
CA MET A 290 -3.44 22.33 -24.04
C MET A 290 -3.80 21.46 -25.25
N VAL A 291 -4.87 20.67 -25.16
CA VAL A 291 -5.34 19.86 -26.28
C VAL A 291 -5.75 20.75 -27.46
N ARG A 292 -6.47 21.85 -27.22
CA ARG A 292 -6.80 22.86 -28.25
C ARG A 292 -5.54 23.43 -28.90
N TYR A 293 -4.51 23.70 -28.12
CA TYR A 293 -3.25 24.23 -28.62
C TYR A 293 -2.48 23.22 -29.47
N LEU A 294 -2.30 21.98 -28.98
CA LEU A 294 -1.62 20.90 -29.69
C LEU A 294 -2.38 20.45 -30.95
N TYR A 295 -3.70 20.57 -30.93
CA TYR A 295 -4.60 20.23 -32.01
C TYR A 295 -4.30 20.99 -33.31
N VAL A 296 -3.85 22.25 -33.24
CA VAL A 296 -3.54 23.08 -34.43
C VAL A 296 -2.42 22.47 -35.29
N SER A 297 -1.59 21.60 -34.73
CA SER A 297 -0.37 21.12 -35.38
C SER A 297 -0.27 19.58 -35.50
N ALA A 298 -1.31 18.83 -35.13
CA ALA A 298 -1.25 17.36 -35.00
C ALA A 298 -1.93 16.58 -36.16
N PRO A 299 -1.34 15.48 -36.66
CA PRO A 299 -1.96 14.62 -37.68
C PRO A 299 -3.11 13.76 -37.12
N SER A 300 -4.10 13.42 -37.97
CA SER A 300 -5.35 12.73 -37.60
C SER A 300 -5.17 11.43 -36.79
N ALA A 301 -4.17 10.60 -37.10
CA ALA A 301 -3.91 9.36 -36.38
C ALA A 301 -3.56 9.55 -34.89
N VAL A 302 -2.96 10.68 -34.52
CA VAL A 302 -2.63 11.02 -33.12
C VAL A 302 -3.89 11.47 -32.36
N LEU A 303 -4.92 11.95 -33.06
CA LEU A 303 -6.18 12.40 -32.47
C LEU A 303 -7.04 11.23 -31.97
N ALA A 304 -6.97 10.07 -32.63
CA ALA A 304 -7.77 8.89 -32.25
C ALA A 304 -7.41 8.39 -30.83
N ASP A 305 -6.12 8.29 -30.53
CA ASP A 305 -5.64 7.99 -29.17
C ASP A 305 -6.10 9.07 -28.17
N GLY A 306 -6.12 10.35 -28.57
CA GLY A 306 -6.60 11.42 -27.70
C GLY A 306 -8.04 11.21 -27.22
N ILE A 307 -8.93 10.80 -28.12
CA ILE A 307 -10.34 10.51 -27.79
C ILE A 307 -10.44 9.33 -26.83
N ASP A 308 -9.74 8.23 -27.10
CA ASP A 308 -9.78 7.02 -26.27
C ASP A 308 -9.36 7.31 -24.81
N TYR A 309 -8.26 8.04 -24.63
CA TYR A 309 -7.76 8.37 -23.30
C TYR A 309 -8.60 9.45 -22.59
N ALA A 310 -9.15 10.42 -23.32
CA ALA A 310 -10.10 11.37 -22.76
C ALA A 310 -11.40 10.67 -22.33
N ALA A 311 -11.88 9.71 -23.12
CA ALA A 311 -13.07 8.91 -22.82
C ALA A 311 -12.87 8.04 -21.58
N ALA A 312 -11.73 7.37 -21.45
CA ALA A 312 -11.40 6.56 -20.28
C ALA A 312 -11.43 7.36 -18.97
N ASN A 313 -11.02 8.63 -19.01
CA ASN A 313 -10.93 9.50 -17.84
C ASN A 313 -12.12 10.47 -17.68
N GLY A 314 -13.13 10.40 -18.55
CA GLY A 314 -14.37 11.17 -18.40
C GLY A 314 -14.30 12.63 -18.89
N HIS A 315 -13.29 12.99 -19.69
CA HIS A 315 -13.07 14.36 -20.14
C HIS A 315 -13.97 14.73 -21.32
N ARG A 316 -15.26 14.94 -21.03
CA ARG A 316 -16.32 15.25 -22.01
C ARG A 316 -15.95 16.42 -22.94
N GLY A 317 -15.39 17.51 -22.39
CA GLY A 317 -15.04 18.70 -23.18
C GLY A 317 -13.98 18.40 -24.26
N ILE A 318 -13.01 17.56 -23.93
CA ILE A 318 -11.96 17.14 -24.86
C ILE A 318 -12.53 16.21 -25.94
N VAL A 319 -13.32 15.22 -25.54
CA VAL A 319 -14.00 14.33 -26.49
C VAL A 319 -14.91 15.13 -27.43
N SER A 320 -15.65 16.10 -26.92
CA SER A 320 -16.49 16.98 -27.75
C SER A 320 -15.67 17.82 -28.74
N LEU A 321 -14.51 18.35 -28.31
CA LEU A 321 -13.63 19.14 -29.17
C LEU A 321 -13.03 18.27 -30.30
N LEU A 322 -12.54 17.09 -29.95
CA LEU A 322 -11.91 16.17 -30.89
C LEU A 322 -12.93 15.53 -31.84
N LEU A 323 -14.13 15.17 -31.35
CA LEU A 323 -15.21 14.66 -32.19
C LEU A 323 -15.80 15.71 -33.12
N ALA A 324 -15.64 17.01 -32.86
CA ALA A 324 -16.16 18.05 -33.76
C ALA A 324 -15.53 18.00 -35.18
N GLN A 325 -14.46 17.22 -35.37
CA GLN A 325 -13.81 17.03 -36.66
C GLN A 325 -14.53 15.97 -37.50
N ASP A 326 -14.57 16.21 -38.82
CA ASP A 326 -15.21 15.31 -39.78
C ASP A 326 -14.47 13.95 -39.88
N ASP A 327 -13.14 13.98 -39.82
CA ASP A 327 -12.27 12.78 -39.89
C ASP A 327 -11.96 12.16 -38.51
N ALA A 328 -12.66 12.58 -37.45
CA ALA A 328 -12.41 12.05 -36.10
C ALA A 328 -12.77 10.56 -36.01
N THR A 329 -11.76 9.74 -35.74
CA THR A 329 -11.90 8.31 -35.48
C THR A 329 -11.51 8.00 -34.04
N PHE A 330 -12.08 6.94 -33.47
CA PHE A 330 -11.73 6.43 -32.15
C PHE A 330 -11.95 4.91 -32.14
N SER A 331 -11.38 4.21 -31.15
CA SER A 331 -11.49 2.75 -31.09
C SER A 331 -12.63 2.29 -30.18
N ALA A 332 -12.96 1.00 -30.23
CA ALA A 332 -13.90 0.39 -29.28
C ALA A 332 -13.45 0.55 -27.81
N ALA A 333 -12.17 0.84 -27.55
CA ALA A 333 -11.66 1.11 -26.22
C ALA A 333 -12.29 2.37 -25.60
N ALA A 334 -12.54 3.44 -26.39
CA ALA A 334 -13.21 4.63 -25.87
C ALA A 334 -14.56 4.32 -25.23
N ILE A 335 -15.39 3.53 -25.94
CA ILE A 335 -16.72 3.09 -25.47
C ILE A 335 -16.56 2.16 -24.26
N THR A 336 -15.63 1.20 -24.34
CA THR A 336 -15.40 0.21 -23.27
C THR A 336 -14.94 0.86 -21.97
N GLU A 337 -14.00 1.79 -22.01
CA GLU A 337 -13.48 2.46 -20.82
C GLU A 337 -14.46 3.52 -20.30
N ALA A 338 -15.15 4.26 -21.18
CA ALA A 338 -16.25 5.14 -20.77
C ALA A 338 -17.35 4.35 -20.04
N ALA A 339 -17.67 3.16 -20.54
CA ALA A 339 -18.64 2.26 -19.93
C ALA A 339 -18.15 1.68 -18.59
N ARG A 340 -16.87 1.30 -18.50
CA ARG A 340 -16.24 0.77 -17.27
C ARG A 340 -16.23 1.80 -16.14
N HIS A 341 -16.06 3.08 -16.45
CA HIS A 341 -15.96 4.14 -15.45
C HIS A 341 -17.27 4.93 -15.25
N GLY A 342 -18.33 4.58 -15.98
CA GLY A 342 -19.67 5.16 -15.77
C GLY A 342 -19.88 6.53 -16.41
N HIS A 343 -19.11 6.89 -17.44
CA HIS A 343 -19.17 8.20 -18.09
C HIS A 343 -20.35 8.31 -19.07
N GLY A 344 -21.59 8.23 -18.58
CA GLY A 344 -22.82 8.10 -19.39
C GLY A 344 -23.03 9.22 -20.43
N ASP A 345 -22.86 10.48 -20.02
CA ASP A 345 -22.94 11.65 -20.89
C ASP A 345 -21.95 11.61 -22.07
N LEU A 346 -20.72 11.21 -21.77
CA LEU A 346 -19.64 11.08 -22.75
C LEU A 346 -19.92 9.90 -23.67
N LEU A 347 -20.33 8.78 -23.09
CA LEU A 347 -20.70 7.58 -23.81
C LEU A 347 -21.81 7.86 -24.82
N ALA A 348 -22.83 8.64 -24.47
CA ALA A 348 -23.89 9.04 -25.40
C ALA A 348 -23.34 9.76 -26.65
N MET A 349 -22.31 10.60 -26.49
CA MET A 349 -21.64 11.25 -27.63
C MET A 349 -20.90 10.25 -28.51
N LEU A 350 -20.18 9.29 -27.92
CA LEU A 350 -19.48 8.24 -28.66
C LEU A 350 -20.46 7.32 -29.40
N LEU A 351 -21.53 6.87 -28.73
CA LEU A 351 -22.56 6.01 -29.30
C LEU A 351 -23.29 6.68 -30.47
N LYS A 352 -23.52 8.00 -30.40
CA LYS A 352 -24.12 8.76 -31.50
C LYS A 352 -23.23 8.78 -32.75
N ARG A 353 -21.89 8.80 -32.58
CA ARG A 353 -20.93 8.86 -33.69
C ARG A 353 -20.67 7.49 -34.31
N ALA A 354 -20.44 6.46 -33.50
CA ALA A 354 -20.06 5.13 -33.98
C ALA A 354 -20.68 4.00 -33.14
N PRO A 355 -21.99 3.73 -33.32
CA PRO A 355 -22.67 2.64 -32.60
C PRO A 355 -22.16 1.25 -33.01
N SER A 356 -21.51 1.12 -34.18
CA SER A 356 -20.90 -0.12 -34.64
C SER A 356 -19.69 -0.57 -33.81
N LEU A 357 -19.08 0.32 -33.03
CA LEU A 357 -17.93 0.01 -32.18
C LEU A 357 -18.31 -0.55 -30.80
N VAL A 358 -19.61 -0.72 -30.52
CA VAL A 358 -20.07 -1.29 -29.25
C VAL A 358 -19.78 -2.79 -29.21
N THR A 359 -19.11 -3.23 -28.16
CA THR A 359 -18.70 -4.63 -27.94
C THR A 359 -19.40 -5.25 -26.72
N ASP A 360 -19.44 -6.58 -26.66
CA ASP A 360 -19.88 -7.30 -25.46
C ASP A 360 -18.98 -6.97 -24.25
N THR A 361 -17.69 -6.70 -24.48
CA THR A 361 -16.74 -6.27 -23.44
C THR A 361 -17.14 -4.96 -22.75
N ALA A 362 -17.67 -3.98 -23.49
CA ALA A 362 -18.16 -2.73 -22.91
C ALA A 362 -19.37 -2.97 -21.99
N LEU A 363 -20.29 -3.83 -22.43
CA LEU A 363 -21.47 -4.21 -21.65
C LEU A 363 -21.08 -4.96 -20.37
N VAL A 364 -20.15 -5.91 -20.48
CA VAL A 364 -19.61 -6.66 -19.32
C VAL A 364 -18.93 -5.72 -18.33
N ALA A 365 -18.11 -4.78 -18.81
CA ALA A 365 -17.39 -3.84 -17.95
C ALA A 365 -18.33 -2.92 -17.17
N ALA A 366 -19.34 -2.35 -17.83
CA ALA A 366 -20.37 -1.54 -17.18
C ALA A 366 -21.18 -2.34 -16.15
N ALA A 367 -21.55 -3.58 -16.51
CA ALA A 367 -22.33 -4.45 -15.67
C ALA A 367 -21.57 -4.90 -14.41
N ALA A 368 -20.28 -5.23 -14.54
CA ALA A 368 -19.41 -5.56 -13.41
C ALA A 368 -19.25 -4.39 -12.42
N LYS A 369 -19.32 -3.15 -12.92
CA LYS A 369 -19.15 -1.92 -12.11
C LYS A 369 -20.47 -1.32 -11.62
N GLY A 370 -21.62 -1.84 -12.07
CA GLY A 370 -22.93 -1.42 -11.57
C GLY A 370 -23.49 -0.17 -12.25
N HIS A 371 -23.00 0.20 -13.43
CA HIS A 371 -23.43 1.42 -14.11
C HIS A 371 -24.74 1.20 -14.89
N ILE A 372 -25.88 1.35 -14.21
CA ILE A 372 -27.22 1.02 -14.74
C ILE A 372 -27.56 1.82 -16.01
N GLU A 373 -27.39 3.14 -15.98
CA GLU A 373 -27.71 4.02 -17.12
C GLU A 373 -26.84 3.71 -18.35
N VAL A 374 -25.57 3.41 -18.11
CA VAL A 374 -24.62 2.98 -19.15
C VAL A 374 -25.05 1.64 -19.76
N VAL A 375 -25.39 0.65 -18.93
CA VAL A 375 -25.88 -0.65 -19.41
C VAL A 375 -27.13 -0.46 -20.27
N HIS A 376 -28.06 0.39 -19.83
CA HIS A 376 -29.25 0.70 -20.62
C HIS A 376 -28.90 1.34 -21.96
N ALA A 377 -28.04 2.37 -21.97
CA ALA A 377 -27.60 3.04 -23.20
C ALA A 377 -26.91 2.08 -24.19
N LEU A 378 -26.05 1.18 -23.69
CA LEU A 378 -25.39 0.16 -24.51
C LEU A 378 -26.38 -0.86 -25.09
N ARG A 379 -27.38 -1.27 -24.31
CA ARG A 379 -28.44 -2.20 -24.77
C ARG A 379 -29.33 -1.57 -25.84
N VAL A 380 -29.62 -0.28 -25.73
CA VAL A 380 -30.37 0.47 -26.76
C VAL A 380 -29.54 0.64 -28.03
N ALA A 381 -28.25 0.94 -27.91
CA ALA A 381 -27.37 1.15 -29.06
C ALA A 381 -27.03 -0.15 -29.83
N ALA A 382 -26.96 -1.29 -29.12
CA ALA A 382 -26.57 -2.58 -29.71
C ALA A 382 -27.40 -3.75 -29.12
N PRO A 383 -28.70 -3.85 -29.47
CA PRO A 383 -29.62 -4.86 -28.91
C PRO A 383 -29.21 -6.30 -29.22
N GLN A 384 -28.49 -6.52 -30.33
CA GLN A 384 -28.01 -7.82 -30.81
C GLN A 384 -26.89 -8.44 -29.95
N LEU A 385 -26.27 -7.67 -29.04
CA LEU A 385 -25.13 -8.18 -28.27
C LEU A 385 -25.56 -9.22 -27.22
N PRO A 386 -24.74 -10.26 -27.02
CA PRO A 386 -25.01 -11.28 -25.99
C PRO A 386 -24.91 -10.67 -24.60
N VAL A 387 -25.89 -10.97 -23.74
CA VAL A 387 -25.98 -10.43 -22.38
C VAL A 387 -25.44 -11.37 -21.31
N ASP A 388 -25.23 -12.65 -21.62
CA ASP A 388 -24.93 -13.70 -20.62
C ASP A 388 -23.71 -13.38 -19.77
N LYS A 389 -22.60 -12.95 -20.40
CA LYS A 389 -21.38 -12.56 -19.67
C LYS A 389 -21.61 -11.34 -18.79
N ALA A 390 -22.38 -10.37 -19.27
CA ALA A 390 -22.67 -9.13 -18.53
C ALA A 390 -23.59 -9.41 -17.33
N TYR A 391 -24.58 -10.27 -17.51
CA TYR A 391 -25.44 -10.75 -16.44
C TYR A 391 -24.66 -11.45 -15.35
N VAL A 392 -23.82 -12.44 -15.70
CA VAL A 392 -22.96 -13.15 -14.73
C VAL A 392 -22.02 -12.19 -14.02
N ALA A 393 -21.45 -11.21 -14.74
CA ALA A 393 -20.57 -10.20 -14.14
C ALA A 393 -21.32 -9.30 -13.13
N ALA A 394 -22.52 -8.82 -13.48
CA ALA A 394 -23.37 -8.02 -12.58
C ALA A 394 -23.73 -8.79 -11.31
N VAL A 395 -24.13 -10.06 -11.45
CA VAL A 395 -24.50 -10.92 -10.33
C VAL A 395 -23.30 -11.24 -9.44
N THR A 396 -22.14 -11.51 -10.04
CA THR A 396 -20.88 -11.75 -9.30
C THR A 396 -20.48 -10.52 -8.47
N ALA A 397 -20.70 -9.32 -9.01
CA ALA A 397 -20.40 -8.06 -8.34
C ALA A 397 -21.49 -7.58 -7.35
N GLY A 398 -22.66 -8.20 -7.32
CA GLY A 398 -23.72 -7.90 -6.34
C GLY A 398 -24.80 -6.93 -6.82
N HIS A 399 -24.91 -6.63 -8.11
CA HIS A 399 -25.80 -5.59 -8.63
C HIS A 399 -27.22 -6.11 -8.92
N THR A 400 -28.12 -6.01 -7.94
CA THR A 400 -29.51 -6.53 -8.02
C THR A 400 -30.36 -5.89 -9.12
N VAL A 401 -30.23 -4.58 -9.34
CA VAL A 401 -31.01 -3.87 -10.38
C VAL A 401 -30.60 -4.34 -11.78
N LEU A 402 -29.31 -4.60 -11.98
CA LEU A 402 -28.79 -5.10 -13.26
C LEU A 402 -29.17 -6.54 -13.52
N GLU A 403 -29.24 -7.37 -12.47
CA GLU A 403 -29.80 -8.72 -12.56
C GLU A 403 -31.23 -8.64 -13.10
N ALA A 404 -32.11 -7.86 -12.46
CA ALA A 404 -33.51 -7.73 -12.88
C ALA A 404 -33.66 -7.19 -14.31
N LEU A 405 -32.80 -6.27 -14.72
CA LEU A 405 -32.81 -5.68 -16.07
C LEU A 405 -32.38 -6.67 -17.16
N LEU A 406 -31.41 -7.54 -16.87
CA LEU A 406 -30.83 -8.47 -17.83
C LEU A 406 -31.43 -9.88 -17.78
N ALA A 407 -32.08 -10.25 -16.68
CA ALA A 407 -32.70 -11.56 -16.43
C ALA A 407 -33.64 -12.03 -17.55
N PRO A 408 -34.48 -11.18 -18.18
CA PRO A 408 -35.39 -11.63 -19.25
C PRO A 408 -34.68 -12.09 -20.53
N CYS A 409 -33.39 -11.75 -20.68
CA CYS A 409 -32.62 -11.99 -21.90
C CYS A 409 -31.63 -13.16 -21.77
N VAL A 410 -31.57 -13.85 -20.62
CA VAL A 410 -30.59 -14.91 -20.35
C VAL A 410 -31.23 -16.29 -20.23
N SER A 411 -30.47 -17.32 -20.56
CA SER A 411 -30.91 -18.71 -20.44
C SER A 411 -30.91 -19.20 -18.98
N ALA A 412 -31.69 -20.25 -18.72
CA ALA A 412 -31.73 -20.89 -17.39
C ALA A 412 -30.37 -21.46 -16.95
N SER A 413 -29.53 -21.93 -17.89
CA SER A 413 -28.18 -22.40 -17.57
C SER A 413 -27.27 -21.25 -17.14
N THR A 414 -27.40 -20.07 -17.78
CA THR A 414 -26.70 -18.86 -17.36
C THR A 414 -27.13 -18.42 -15.95
N GLN A 415 -28.42 -18.50 -15.63
CA GLN A 415 -28.95 -18.19 -14.29
C GLN A 415 -28.42 -19.16 -13.22
N ALA A 416 -28.31 -20.46 -13.52
CA ALA A 416 -27.71 -21.44 -12.61
C ALA A 416 -26.23 -21.13 -12.33
N ILE A 417 -25.45 -20.78 -13.37
CA ILE A 417 -24.05 -20.34 -13.19
C ILE A 417 -23.98 -19.04 -12.36
N ALA A 418 -24.89 -18.10 -12.61
CA ALA A 418 -24.95 -16.85 -11.86
C ALA A 418 -25.27 -17.08 -10.38
N LEU A 419 -26.14 -18.05 -10.06
CA LEU A 419 -26.43 -18.46 -8.68
C LEU A 419 -25.18 -19.00 -7.98
N GLU A 420 -24.38 -19.83 -8.64
CA GLU A 420 -23.10 -20.30 -8.09
C GLU A 420 -22.17 -19.12 -7.76
N ARG A 421 -22.08 -18.13 -8.65
CA ARG A 421 -21.22 -16.95 -8.46
C ARG A 421 -21.73 -16.03 -7.35
N ALA A 422 -23.04 -15.79 -7.29
CA ALA A 422 -23.68 -15.02 -6.22
C ALA A 422 -23.43 -15.67 -4.86
N ALA A 423 -23.55 -17.00 -4.81
CA ALA A 423 -23.33 -17.78 -3.61
C ALA A 423 -21.88 -17.72 -3.13
N ALA A 424 -20.92 -17.85 -4.05
CA ALA A 424 -19.49 -17.77 -3.77
C ALA A 424 -19.02 -16.41 -3.21
N HIS A 425 -19.74 -15.32 -3.50
CA HIS A 425 -19.41 -13.96 -3.05
C HIS A 425 -20.34 -13.46 -1.93
N GLY A 426 -21.29 -14.28 -1.49
CA GLY A 426 -22.12 -13.96 -0.32
C GLY A 426 -23.31 -13.04 -0.59
N HIS A 427 -23.72 -12.87 -1.85
CA HIS A 427 -24.81 -11.95 -2.23
C HIS A 427 -26.19 -12.53 -1.93
N LEU A 428 -26.60 -12.54 -0.66
CA LEU A 428 -27.84 -13.16 -0.18
C LEU A 428 -29.11 -12.69 -0.94
N ALA A 429 -29.22 -11.39 -1.23
CA ALA A 429 -30.38 -10.86 -1.94
C ALA A 429 -30.51 -11.47 -3.35
N LEU A 430 -29.39 -11.53 -4.09
CA LEU A 430 -29.34 -12.15 -5.42
C LEU A 430 -29.59 -13.65 -5.35
N VAL A 431 -29.02 -14.35 -4.37
CA VAL A 431 -29.27 -15.78 -4.17
C VAL A 431 -30.76 -16.05 -3.98
N LYS A 432 -31.47 -15.24 -3.17
CA LYS A 432 -32.92 -15.39 -2.98
C LYS A 432 -33.71 -15.15 -4.27
N VAL A 433 -33.35 -14.12 -5.04
CA VAL A 433 -33.99 -13.83 -6.34
C VAL A 433 -33.78 -14.98 -7.31
N LEU A 434 -32.55 -15.45 -7.44
CA LEU A 434 -32.19 -16.53 -8.36
C LEU A 434 -32.85 -17.87 -7.96
N LEU A 435 -32.93 -18.19 -6.67
CA LEU A 435 -33.62 -19.38 -6.18
C LEU A 435 -35.13 -19.39 -6.49
N ALA A 436 -35.76 -18.21 -6.65
CA ALA A 436 -37.16 -18.12 -7.02
C ALA A 436 -37.41 -18.44 -8.51
N VAL A 437 -36.38 -18.36 -9.36
CA VAL A 437 -36.49 -18.50 -10.82
C VAL A 437 -35.84 -19.80 -11.31
N VAL A 438 -34.74 -20.22 -10.69
CA VAL A 438 -34.00 -21.43 -11.07
C VAL A 438 -34.77 -22.67 -10.64
N ALA A 439 -35.05 -23.56 -11.60
CA ALA A 439 -35.71 -24.83 -11.32
C ALA A 439 -34.87 -25.70 -10.35
N PRO A 440 -35.50 -26.45 -9.43
CA PRO A 440 -34.77 -27.30 -8.47
C PRO A 440 -33.80 -28.30 -9.13
N SER A 441 -34.14 -28.80 -10.32
CA SER A 441 -33.29 -29.71 -11.11
C SER A 441 -32.00 -29.08 -11.63
N SER A 442 -31.92 -27.75 -11.64
CA SER A 442 -30.75 -26.98 -12.11
C SER A 442 -29.84 -26.53 -10.96
N LEU A 443 -30.19 -26.84 -9.70
CA LEU A 443 -29.35 -26.54 -8.54
C LEU A 443 -28.13 -27.46 -8.54
N SER A 444 -26.95 -26.86 -8.75
CA SER A 444 -25.69 -27.59 -8.71
C SER A 444 -25.14 -27.69 -7.29
N VAL A 445 -24.38 -28.76 -7.03
CA VAL A 445 -23.61 -28.93 -5.78
C VAL A 445 -22.65 -27.76 -5.54
N LYS A 446 -22.18 -27.12 -6.61
CA LYS A 446 -21.18 -26.04 -6.55
C LYS A 446 -21.69 -24.80 -5.84
N ALA A 447 -22.99 -24.50 -5.89
CA ALA A 447 -23.51 -23.29 -5.27
C ALA A 447 -23.33 -23.31 -3.75
N LEU A 448 -23.71 -24.42 -3.09
CA LEU A 448 -23.57 -24.56 -1.65
C LEU A 448 -22.12 -24.78 -1.25
N ASP A 449 -21.38 -25.60 -2.00
CA ASP A 449 -19.95 -25.83 -1.77
C ASP A 449 -19.15 -24.51 -1.83
N ALA A 450 -19.44 -23.64 -2.81
CA ALA A 450 -18.78 -22.34 -2.95
C ALA A 450 -19.21 -21.34 -1.86
N ALA A 451 -20.49 -21.30 -1.48
CA ALA A 451 -20.94 -20.48 -0.35
C ALA A 451 -20.26 -20.88 0.96
N ALA A 452 -20.07 -22.19 1.16
CA ALA A 452 -19.37 -22.72 2.32
C ALA A 452 -17.88 -22.38 2.30
N ALA A 453 -17.25 -22.47 1.13
CA ALA A 453 -15.85 -22.06 0.93
C ALA A 453 -15.61 -20.56 1.17
N GLY A 454 -16.60 -19.69 0.92
CA GLY A 454 -16.56 -18.26 1.20
C GLY A 454 -16.99 -17.87 2.63
N GLY A 455 -17.48 -18.82 3.41
CA GLY A 455 -17.91 -18.58 4.80
C GLY A 455 -19.26 -17.89 4.95
N HIS A 456 -20.10 -17.93 3.91
CA HIS A 456 -21.35 -17.18 3.87
C HIS A 456 -22.53 -17.94 4.50
N ILE A 457 -22.60 -17.99 5.83
CA ILE A 457 -23.61 -18.78 6.57
C ILE A 457 -25.06 -18.49 6.16
N CYS A 458 -25.44 -17.22 5.97
CA CYS A 458 -26.81 -16.89 5.55
C CYS A 458 -27.15 -17.41 4.16
N VAL A 459 -26.17 -17.44 3.25
CA VAL A 459 -26.32 -18.01 1.92
C VAL A 459 -26.41 -19.53 1.99
N VAL A 460 -25.55 -20.17 2.79
CA VAL A 460 -25.61 -21.63 3.03
C VAL A 460 -26.96 -22.04 3.59
N ALA A 461 -27.50 -21.28 4.56
CA ALA A 461 -28.83 -21.53 5.14
C ALA A 461 -29.95 -21.36 4.10
N ALA A 462 -29.88 -20.33 3.25
CA ALA A 462 -30.85 -20.12 2.17
C ALA A 462 -30.82 -21.24 1.12
N LEU A 463 -29.63 -21.65 0.69
CA LEU A 463 -29.45 -22.77 -0.24
C LEU A 463 -29.90 -24.09 0.38
N HIS A 464 -29.67 -24.29 1.68
CA HIS A 464 -30.18 -25.45 2.41
C HIS A 464 -31.71 -25.47 2.47
N ALA A 465 -32.35 -24.36 2.81
CA ALA A 465 -33.80 -24.26 2.83
C ALA A 465 -34.43 -24.52 1.45
N ALA A 466 -33.72 -24.18 0.36
CA ALA A 466 -34.13 -24.47 -1.01
C ALA A 466 -33.84 -25.91 -1.48
N GLY A 467 -33.28 -26.78 -0.62
CA GLY A 467 -32.98 -28.16 -0.96
C GLY A 467 -31.79 -28.32 -1.91
N ALA A 468 -30.90 -27.33 -2.03
CA ALA A 468 -29.72 -27.45 -2.87
C ALA A 468 -28.83 -28.61 -2.40
N PRO A 469 -28.33 -29.46 -3.30
CA PRO A 469 -27.40 -30.53 -2.95
C PRO A 469 -26.04 -29.92 -2.57
N CYS A 470 -25.24 -30.64 -1.79
CA CYS A 470 -23.84 -30.31 -1.54
C CYS A 470 -22.97 -31.56 -1.61
N SER A 471 -21.65 -31.37 -1.61
CA SER A 471 -20.70 -32.49 -1.52
C SER A 471 -19.85 -32.36 -0.25
N THR A 472 -18.97 -33.32 0.00
CA THR A 472 -17.98 -33.22 1.09
C THR A 472 -17.13 -31.95 0.97
N GLN A 473 -16.99 -31.39 -0.24
CA GLN A 473 -16.25 -30.15 -0.49
C GLN A 473 -16.80 -28.94 0.26
N ALA A 474 -18.10 -28.91 0.59
CA ALA A 474 -18.67 -27.84 1.41
C ALA A 474 -18.01 -27.79 2.78
N LEU A 475 -17.95 -28.93 3.48
CA LEU A 475 -17.35 -29.03 4.80
C LEU A 475 -15.81 -28.99 4.73
N ASP A 476 -15.21 -29.64 3.73
CA ASP A 476 -13.75 -29.63 3.51
C ASP A 476 -13.24 -28.20 3.28
N SER A 477 -13.93 -27.44 2.43
CA SER A 477 -13.55 -26.06 2.12
C SER A 477 -13.82 -25.11 3.28
N ALA A 478 -14.95 -25.26 3.98
CA ALA A 478 -15.23 -24.47 5.18
C ALA A 478 -14.19 -24.74 6.27
N ALA A 479 -13.76 -25.99 6.45
CA ALA A 479 -12.74 -26.37 7.42
C ALA A 479 -11.37 -25.80 7.06
N ARG A 480 -10.96 -25.96 5.80
CA ARG A 480 -9.69 -25.44 5.26
C ARG A 480 -9.57 -23.92 5.35
N GLN A 481 -10.67 -23.18 5.26
CA GLN A 481 -10.71 -21.71 5.39
C GLN A 481 -11.03 -21.23 6.81
N GLY A 482 -11.33 -22.14 7.75
CA GLY A 482 -11.59 -21.82 9.15
C GLY A 482 -12.98 -21.24 9.42
N HIS A 483 -13.96 -21.46 8.55
CA HIS A 483 -15.33 -20.95 8.69
C HIS A 483 -16.15 -21.79 9.68
N LEU A 484 -15.89 -21.61 10.99
CA LEU A 484 -16.45 -22.44 12.06
C LEU A 484 -17.98 -22.49 12.08
N GLN A 485 -18.66 -21.35 11.91
CA GLN A 485 -20.12 -21.28 11.92
C GLN A 485 -20.75 -22.06 10.76
N VAL A 486 -20.13 -21.99 9.58
CA VAL A 486 -20.55 -22.77 8.41
C VAL A 486 -20.34 -24.26 8.67
N ALA A 487 -19.16 -24.65 9.17
CA ALA A 487 -18.88 -26.05 9.48
C ALA A 487 -19.84 -26.61 10.54
N SER A 488 -20.13 -25.87 11.62
CA SER A 488 -21.14 -26.26 12.61
C SER A 488 -22.51 -26.47 11.98
N PHE A 489 -22.94 -25.54 11.13
CA PHE A 489 -24.23 -25.63 10.45
C PHE A 489 -24.31 -26.85 9.54
N LEU A 490 -23.27 -27.09 8.72
CA LEU A 490 -23.22 -28.24 7.82
C LEU A 490 -23.27 -29.55 8.62
N ILE A 491 -22.49 -29.70 9.69
CA ILE A 491 -22.50 -30.90 10.52
C ILE A 491 -23.85 -31.17 11.18
N GLN A 492 -24.59 -30.13 11.55
CA GLN A 492 -25.90 -30.27 12.21
C GLN A 492 -27.03 -30.58 11.23
N HIS A 493 -26.95 -30.07 10.00
CA HIS A 493 -28.07 -30.07 9.06
C HIS A 493 -27.84 -30.90 7.80
N ARG A 494 -26.63 -31.43 7.57
CA ARG A 494 -26.23 -32.17 6.37
C ARG A 494 -25.62 -33.53 6.73
N THR A 495 -25.77 -34.50 5.84
CA THR A 495 -25.34 -35.90 6.05
C THR A 495 -24.17 -36.32 5.17
N GLU A 496 -23.79 -35.46 4.21
CA GLU A 496 -22.73 -35.70 3.24
C GLU A 496 -21.35 -35.88 3.89
N GLY A 497 -21.15 -35.32 5.09
CA GLY A 497 -19.94 -35.49 5.89
C GLY A 497 -18.74 -34.70 5.36
N ALA A 498 -17.55 -35.09 5.82
CA ALA A 498 -16.28 -34.50 5.41
C ALA A 498 -15.35 -35.58 4.87
N SER A 499 -14.41 -35.20 4.00
CA SER A 499 -13.27 -36.04 3.65
C SER A 499 -12.09 -35.78 4.60
N MET A 500 -11.00 -36.51 4.41
CA MET A 500 -9.74 -36.27 5.14
C MET A 500 -9.18 -34.85 4.89
N GLU A 501 -9.53 -34.22 3.76
CA GLU A 501 -9.09 -32.86 3.42
C GLU A 501 -9.62 -31.81 4.41
N ALA A 502 -10.77 -32.02 5.07
CA ALA A 502 -11.24 -31.10 6.11
C ALA A 502 -10.24 -31.00 7.26
N TRP A 503 -9.67 -32.13 7.67
CA TRP A 503 -8.67 -32.21 8.74
C TRP A 503 -7.32 -31.69 8.27
N ASP A 504 -6.86 -32.14 7.11
CA ASP A 504 -5.57 -31.72 6.54
C ASP A 504 -5.54 -30.21 6.27
N GLY A 505 -6.59 -29.68 5.64
CA GLY A 505 -6.74 -28.27 5.35
C GLY A 505 -6.79 -27.41 6.61
N ALA A 506 -7.55 -27.83 7.62
CA ALA A 506 -7.63 -27.13 8.91
C ALA A 506 -6.29 -27.16 9.66
N ALA A 507 -5.59 -28.29 9.63
CA ALA A 507 -4.28 -28.45 10.27
C ALA A 507 -3.20 -27.61 9.57
N ARG A 508 -3.15 -27.66 8.24
CA ARG A 508 -2.26 -26.86 7.39
C ARG A 508 -2.39 -25.35 7.66
N ARG A 509 -3.62 -24.87 7.86
CA ARG A 509 -3.89 -23.44 8.11
C ARG A 509 -3.93 -23.05 9.59
N GLY A 510 -3.70 -23.98 10.52
CA GLY A 510 -3.63 -23.67 11.95
C GLY A 510 -4.98 -23.44 12.62
N HIS A 511 -6.09 -23.93 12.05
CA HIS A 511 -7.44 -23.71 12.55
C HIS A 511 -7.79 -24.66 13.71
N LEU A 512 -7.21 -24.43 14.89
CA LEU A 512 -7.38 -25.29 16.07
C LEU A 512 -8.87 -25.50 16.47
N ALA A 513 -9.65 -24.43 16.53
CA ALA A 513 -11.07 -24.52 16.90
C ALA A 513 -11.88 -25.36 15.89
N MET A 514 -11.49 -25.31 14.61
CA MET A 514 -12.08 -26.14 13.56
C MET A 514 -11.75 -27.62 13.79
N LEU A 515 -10.48 -27.94 14.07
CA LEU A 515 -10.06 -29.31 14.38
C LEU A 515 -10.76 -29.86 15.61
N GLN A 516 -10.92 -29.06 16.67
CA GLN A 516 -11.68 -29.45 17.86
C GLN A 516 -13.15 -29.79 17.54
N LEU A 517 -13.77 -28.98 16.68
CA LEU A 517 -15.14 -29.20 16.23
C LEU A 517 -15.25 -30.48 15.37
N LEU A 518 -14.33 -30.68 14.42
CA LEU A 518 -14.29 -31.88 13.59
C LEU A 518 -14.05 -33.13 14.43
N HIS A 519 -13.13 -33.07 15.40
CA HIS A 519 -12.83 -34.17 16.31
C HIS A 519 -14.05 -34.57 17.15
N ARG A 520 -14.88 -33.61 17.58
CA ARG A 520 -16.07 -33.88 18.39
C ARG A 520 -17.23 -34.49 17.60
N HIS A 521 -17.36 -34.18 16.31
CA HIS A 521 -18.59 -34.42 15.56
C HIS A 521 -18.43 -35.22 14.26
N VAL A 522 -17.23 -35.28 13.69
CA VAL A 522 -16.93 -35.94 12.41
C VAL A 522 -15.85 -37.00 12.69
N PHE A 523 -16.26 -38.09 13.33
CA PHE A 523 -15.32 -39.11 13.83
C PHE A 523 -15.07 -40.22 12.79
N VAL A 524 -13.90 -40.17 12.17
CA VAL A 524 -13.22 -41.37 11.64
C VAL A 524 -12.07 -41.64 12.62
N ARG A 525 -12.00 -42.85 13.21
CA ARG A 525 -10.88 -43.24 14.09
C ARG A 525 -9.56 -42.96 13.38
N GLY A 526 -8.71 -42.10 13.96
CA GLY A 526 -7.34 -41.85 13.51
C GLY A 526 -7.04 -40.47 12.92
N GLY A 527 -8.03 -39.60 12.68
CA GLY A 527 -7.79 -38.34 11.95
C GLY A 527 -7.23 -38.61 10.53
N SER A 528 -6.83 -37.56 9.80
CA SER A 528 -6.08 -37.78 8.56
C SER A 528 -4.61 -38.05 8.87
N PHE A 529 -4.02 -39.04 8.21
CA PHE A 529 -2.59 -39.37 8.33
C PHE A 529 -1.66 -38.21 7.92
N ASN A 530 -2.16 -37.18 7.23
CA ASN A 530 -1.32 -36.06 6.77
C ASN A 530 -1.44 -34.82 7.67
N ALA A 531 -2.39 -34.75 8.59
CA ALA A 531 -2.67 -33.55 9.36
C ALA A 531 -1.48 -33.12 10.25
N LEU A 532 -0.84 -34.08 10.92
CA LEU A 532 0.34 -33.81 11.75
C LEU A 532 1.58 -33.44 10.92
N PRO A 533 1.96 -34.21 9.87
CA PRO A 533 3.05 -33.81 8.97
C PRO A 533 2.85 -32.45 8.30
N ASP A 534 1.64 -32.11 7.85
CA ASP A 534 1.34 -30.80 7.23
C ASP A 534 1.38 -29.65 8.22
N ALA A 535 0.86 -29.86 9.43
CA ALA A 535 0.97 -28.87 10.51
C ALA A 535 2.44 -28.60 10.87
N ALA A 536 3.27 -29.65 10.92
CA ALA A 536 4.70 -29.55 11.20
C ALA A 536 5.46 -28.83 10.09
N ARG A 537 5.14 -29.12 8.83
CA ARG A 537 5.70 -28.46 7.64
C ARG A 537 5.46 -26.95 7.60
N LEU A 538 4.35 -26.48 8.17
CA LEU A 538 3.98 -25.05 8.20
C LEU A 538 4.11 -24.39 9.58
N GLY A 539 4.73 -25.07 10.55
CA GLY A 539 5.06 -24.48 11.84
C GLY A 539 3.86 -24.24 12.77
N GLN A 540 2.79 -25.02 12.65
CA GLN A 540 1.53 -24.82 13.38
C GLN A 540 1.58 -25.39 14.82
N THR A 541 2.36 -24.77 15.70
CA THR A 541 2.67 -25.29 17.06
C THR A 541 1.44 -25.67 17.91
N LYS A 542 0.37 -24.86 17.88
CA LYS A 542 -0.85 -25.13 18.68
C LYS A 542 -1.62 -26.35 18.18
N VAL A 543 -1.68 -26.53 16.86
CA VAL A 543 -2.33 -27.67 16.23
C VAL A 543 -1.54 -28.95 16.52
N ILE A 544 -0.22 -28.90 16.40
CA ILE A 544 0.66 -30.07 16.65
C ILE A 544 0.50 -30.59 18.07
N ARG A 545 0.51 -29.69 19.06
CA ARG A 545 0.26 -30.06 20.47
C ARG A 545 -1.09 -30.74 20.64
N TYR A 546 -2.14 -30.14 20.10
CA TYR A 546 -3.49 -30.68 20.17
C TYR A 546 -3.60 -32.06 19.52
N LEU A 547 -3.07 -32.25 18.30
CA LEU A 547 -3.14 -33.54 17.59
C LEU A 547 -2.42 -34.66 18.34
N ILE A 548 -1.26 -34.36 18.95
CA ILE A 548 -0.48 -35.34 19.73
C ILE A 548 -1.17 -35.69 21.05
N GLU A 549 -1.80 -34.71 21.72
CA GLU A 549 -2.48 -34.92 23.00
C GLU A 549 -3.77 -35.76 22.86
N GLN A 550 -4.45 -35.70 21.72
CA GLN A 550 -5.78 -36.28 21.55
C GLN A 550 -5.80 -37.69 20.96
N ASP A 551 -4.82 -38.09 20.12
CA ASP A 551 -4.87 -39.39 19.45
C ASP A 551 -3.50 -40.03 19.24
N ALA A 552 -3.34 -41.24 19.77
CA ALA A 552 -2.15 -42.07 19.65
C ALA A 552 -1.86 -42.52 18.20
N ALA A 553 -2.86 -42.49 17.30
CA ALA A 553 -2.65 -42.80 15.89
C ALA A 553 -1.67 -41.83 15.21
N HIS A 554 -1.63 -40.56 15.62
CA HIS A 554 -0.69 -39.57 15.10
C HIS A 554 0.76 -39.82 15.57
N CYS A 555 0.96 -40.62 16.63
CA CYS A 555 2.30 -40.98 17.10
C CYS A 555 3.11 -41.76 16.05
N ALA A 556 2.42 -42.50 15.17
CA ALA A 556 3.07 -43.22 14.06
C ALA A 556 3.76 -42.29 13.06
N LEU A 557 3.37 -41.00 13.00
CA LEU A 557 3.81 -40.01 12.01
C LEU A 557 4.75 -38.95 12.61
N LEU A 558 5.17 -39.12 13.87
CA LEU A 558 6.09 -38.19 14.55
C LEU A 558 7.43 -38.06 13.83
N ALA A 559 7.92 -39.14 13.22
CA ALA A 559 9.18 -39.14 12.46
C ALA A 559 9.06 -38.29 11.18
N ASP A 560 7.96 -38.42 10.44
CA ASP A 560 7.70 -37.64 9.23
C ASP A 560 7.45 -36.17 9.56
N ALA A 561 6.71 -35.89 10.63
CA ALA A 561 6.49 -34.56 11.15
C ALA A 561 7.80 -33.88 11.60
N LEU A 562 8.70 -34.61 12.27
CA LEU A 562 10.01 -34.10 12.66
C LEU A 562 10.85 -33.78 11.41
N THR A 563 10.87 -34.69 10.44
CA THR A 563 11.60 -34.50 9.18
C THR A 563 11.13 -33.23 8.46
N ASN A 564 9.81 -33.05 8.31
CA ASN A 564 9.22 -31.87 7.70
C ASN A 564 9.53 -30.57 8.48
N ALA A 565 9.42 -30.59 9.81
CA ALA A 565 9.73 -29.43 10.65
C ALA A 565 11.21 -29.03 10.53
N THR A 566 12.12 -30.01 10.47
CA THR A 566 13.56 -29.75 10.29
C THR A 566 13.89 -29.26 8.88
N ALA A 567 13.26 -29.83 7.85
CA ALA A 567 13.47 -29.44 6.46
C ALA A 567 12.97 -28.02 6.15
N HIS A 568 12.08 -27.46 6.98
CA HIS A 568 11.48 -26.13 6.80
C HIS A 568 11.87 -25.15 7.91
N GLU A 569 12.94 -25.44 8.67
CA GLU A 569 13.55 -24.54 9.66
C GLU A 569 12.58 -24.11 10.80
N HIS A 570 11.65 -24.97 11.18
CA HIS A 570 10.73 -24.73 12.29
C HIS A 570 11.29 -25.25 13.62
N ASP A 571 12.35 -24.59 14.13
CA ASP A 571 13.14 -25.04 15.28
C ASP A 571 12.33 -25.32 16.55
N ALA A 572 11.35 -24.46 16.87
CA ALA A 572 10.51 -24.63 18.05
C ALA A 572 9.61 -25.88 17.95
N VAL A 573 9.12 -26.17 16.75
CA VAL A 573 8.32 -27.37 16.47
C VAL A 573 9.21 -28.61 16.50
N ALA A 574 10.39 -28.56 15.87
CA ALA A 574 11.34 -29.65 15.87
C ALA A 574 11.83 -29.99 17.29
N ALA A 575 12.11 -28.97 18.12
CA ALA A 575 12.47 -29.16 19.53
C ALA A 575 11.35 -29.85 20.32
N TYR A 576 10.10 -29.39 20.15
CA TYR A 576 8.94 -30.01 20.79
C TYR A 576 8.72 -31.45 20.34
N LEU A 577 8.79 -31.73 19.03
CA LEU A 577 8.65 -33.09 18.49
C LEU A 577 9.76 -34.02 18.99
N ARG A 578 11.02 -33.56 19.08
CA ARG A 578 12.13 -34.34 19.68
C ARG A 578 11.86 -34.68 21.13
N GLN A 579 11.33 -33.72 21.90
CA GLN A 579 10.96 -33.94 23.31
C GLN A 579 9.86 -35.00 23.43
N VAL A 580 8.80 -34.91 22.62
CA VAL A 580 7.70 -35.89 22.61
C VAL A 580 8.20 -37.28 22.22
N ILE A 581 9.00 -37.39 21.15
CA ILE A 581 9.59 -38.67 20.70
C ILE A 581 10.47 -39.27 21.80
N SER A 582 11.24 -38.46 22.53
CA SER A 582 12.07 -38.93 23.63
C SER A 582 11.28 -39.40 24.84
N ALA A 583 10.06 -38.88 25.06
CA ALA A 583 9.20 -39.26 26.17
C ALA A 583 8.39 -40.54 25.89
N LEU A 584 8.22 -40.90 24.61
CA LEU A 584 7.50 -42.11 24.16
C LEU A 584 8.43 -43.34 24.00
N ARG A 585 9.75 -43.13 24.00
CA ARG A 585 10.77 -44.18 24.05
C ARG A 585 11.14 -44.47 25.49
#